data_AF-A0ABD6E6G6-F1
#
_entry.id   AF-A0ABD6E6G6-F1
#
_cell.length_a   1.000
_cell.length_b   1.000
_cell.length_c   1.000
_cell.angle_alpha   90.00
_cell.angle_beta   90.00
_cell.angle_gamma   90.00
#
_symmetry.space_group_name_H-M   'P 1'
#
loop_
_entity.id
_entity.type
_entity.pdbx_description
1 polymer ?
#
loop_
_entity_poly.entity_id
_entity_poly.type
_entity_poly.pdbx_seq_one_letter_code
_entity_poly.pdbx_strand_id
1 'polypeptide(L)'
;MAIFESLLNTFETGSGFWNPIVWLVTILIIFLIIYILRGFGNKNYKINTEQVKPFLSGNPEYDKEKMHIKGSNIYWGFTESLKWIFDNLNKMHTGNTSDYILWFVVIISILFLVVGLI
;
A
#
# COMPACT_ATOMS: atom_id res chain seq x y z
N MET A 1 35.51 15.39 11.17
CA MET A 1 34.36 15.89 11.96
C MET A 1 33.62 16.99 11.21
N ALA A 2 34.20 18.19 11.03
CA ALA A 2 33.50 19.34 10.43
C ALA A 2 32.91 19.12 9.02
N ILE A 3 33.62 18.41 8.14
CA ILE A 3 33.15 18.10 6.78
C ILE A 3 31.96 17.14 6.78
N PHE A 4 31.95 16.18 7.70
CA PHE A 4 30.89 15.17 7.81
C PHE A 4 29.58 15.81 8.31
N GLU A 5 29.67 16.65 9.33
CA GLU A 5 28.53 17.43 9.84
C GLU A 5 27.94 18.33 8.75
N SER A 6 28.81 19.03 8.00
CA SER A 6 28.36 19.89 6.89
C SER A 6 27.63 19.12 5.78
N LEU A 7 28.06 17.88 5.49
CA LEU A 7 27.40 17.01 4.52
C LEU A 7 26.02 16.55 5.01
N LEU A 8 25.89 16.18 6.28
CA LEU A 8 24.60 15.78 6.85
C LEU A 8 23.60 16.95 6.86
N ASN A 9 24.06 18.15 7.23
CA ASN A 9 23.24 19.37 7.26
C ASN A 9 22.72 19.79 5.88
N THR A 10 23.41 19.41 4.79
CA THR A 10 22.98 19.73 3.41
C THR A 10 21.69 19.01 3.02
N PHE A 11 21.39 17.88 3.66
CA PHE A 11 20.22 17.05 3.35
C PHE A 11 19.17 17.01 4.46
N GLU A 12 19.24 17.94 5.42
CA GLU A 12 18.19 18.10 6.41
C GLU A 12 16.95 18.74 5.76
N THR A 13 15.86 17.99 5.70
CA THR A 13 14.54 18.57 5.46
C THR A 13 14.05 19.05 6.82
N GLY A 14 13.85 20.35 7.03
CA GLY A 14 13.69 21.05 8.32
C GLY A 14 12.68 20.52 9.36
N SER A 15 12.03 19.38 9.14
CA SER A 15 11.36 18.56 10.14
C SER A 15 12.30 17.63 10.94
N GLY A 16 13.56 17.43 10.52
CA GLY A 16 14.57 16.64 11.22
C GLY A 16 14.37 15.12 11.16
N PHE A 17 13.28 14.63 10.55
CA PHE A 17 12.97 13.19 10.47
C PHE A 17 13.54 12.49 9.24
N TRP A 18 14.05 13.24 8.26
CA TRP A 18 14.46 12.70 6.97
C TRP A 18 15.84 13.20 6.57
N ASN A 19 16.82 12.29 6.64
CA ASN A 19 18.15 12.46 6.06
C ASN A 19 18.45 11.27 5.12
N PRO A 20 18.48 11.49 3.78
CA PRO A 20 18.75 10.46 2.79
C PRO A 20 20.04 9.67 3.01
N ILE A 21 21.12 10.31 3.46
CA ILE A 21 22.41 9.64 3.70
C ILE A 21 22.27 8.67 4.87
N VAL A 22 21.66 9.11 5.97
CA VAL A 22 21.41 8.26 7.14
C VAL A 22 20.58 7.04 6.74
N TRP A 23 19.47 7.23 6.01
CA TRP A 23 18.63 6.13 5.54
C TRP A 23 19.36 5.12 4.64
N LEU A 24 20.21 5.59 3.73
CA LEU A 24 21.01 4.73 2.86
C LEU A 24 21.97 3.85 3.70
N VAL A 25 22.68 4.47 4.65
CA VAL A 25 23.57 3.76 5.58
C VAL A 25 22.79 2.75 6.42
N THR A 26 21.63 3.13 6.95
CA THR A 26 20.76 2.23 7.73
C THR A 26 20.31 1.02 6.91
N ILE A 27 19.87 1.21 5.67
CA ILE A 27 19.48 0.11 4.78
C ILE A 27 20.65 -0.83 4.52
N LEU A 28 21.85 -0.29 4.28
CA LEU A 28 23.06 -1.08 4.06
C LEU A 28 23.42 -1.93 5.29
N ILE A 29 23.32 -1.34 6.49
CA ILE A 29 23.54 -2.06 7.75
C ILE A 29 22.51 -3.18 7.93
N ILE A 30 21.22 -2.89 7.72
CA ILE A 30 20.15 -3.90 7.81
C ILE A 30 20.40 -5.04 6.84
N PHE A 31 20.77 -4.74 5.59
CA PHE A 31 21.08 -5.75 4.58
C PHE A 31 22.26 -6.63 5.00
N LEU A 32 23.32 -6.02 5.56
CA LEU A 32 24.47 -6.75 6.06
C LEU A 32 24.09 -7.68 7.22
N ILE A 33 23.27 -7.21 8.16
CA ILE A 33 22.75 -8.02 9.27
C ILE A 33 21.96 -9.21 8.72
N ILE A 34 21.02 -8.97 7.80
CA ILE A 34 20.22 -10.03 7.16
C ILE A 34 21.13 -11.04 6.45
N TYR A 35 22.15 -10.57 5.74
CA TYR A 35 23.11 -11.42 5.03
C TYR A 35 23.91 -12.31 5.99
N ILE A 36 24.40 -11.74 7.10
CA ILE A 36 25.10 -12.48 8.15
C ILE A 36 24.17 -13.52 8.79
N LEU A 37 22.94 -13.12 9.16
CA LEU A 37 21.93 -14.03 9.72
C LEU A 37 21.58 -15.17 8.77
N ARG A 38 21.44 -14.88 7.48
CA ARG A 38 21.25 -15.90 6.44
C ARG A 38 22.42 -16.88 6.39
N GLY A 39 23.64 -16.41 6.62
CA GLY A 39 24.85 -17.25 6.69
C GLY A 39 24.84 -18.28 7.82
N PHE A 40 24.14 -18.00 8.93
CA PHE A 40 23.95 -18.95 10.03
C PHE A 40 22.84 -19.98 9.78
N GLY A 41 22.07 -19.87 8.70
CA GLY A 41 21.04 -20.84 8.34
C GLY A 41 21.61 -22.23 8.05
N ASN A 42 20.81 -23.28 8.32
CA ASN A 42 21.21 -24.66 8.07
C ASN A 42 21.30 -24.93 6.55
N LYS A 43 22.52 -25.17 6.05
CA LYS A 43 22.77 -25.49 4.62
C LYS A 43 22.18 -26.83 4.18
N ASN A 44 21.89 -27.73 5.13
CA ASN A 44 21.37 -29.07 4.87
C ASN A 44 19.83 -29.12 4.79
N TYR A 45 19.15 -27.97 4.71
CA TYR A 45 17.72 -27.96 4.46
C TYR A 45 17.41 -28.63 3.12
N LYS A 46 16.34 -29.41 3.08
CA LYS A 46 16.02 -30.20 1.90
C LYS A 46 15.15 -29.38 0.94
N ILE A 47 15.81 -28.71 0.01
CA ILE A 47 15.19 -28.00 -1.11
C ILE A 47 14.28 -28.99 -1.86
N ASN A 48 13.06 -28.59 -2.18
CA ASN A 48 12.02 -29.41 -2.83
C ASN A 48 11.36 -30.49 -1.95
N THR A 49 11.42 -30.38 -0.63
CA THR A 49 10.64 -31.25 0.28
C THR A 49 9.54 -30.47 0.99
N GLU A 50 8.67 -31.17 1.73
CA GLU A 50 7.69 -30.55 2.63
C GLU A 50 8.33 -29.55 3.62
N GLN A 51 9.64 -29.62 3.87
CA GLN A 51 10.37 -28.67 4.73
C GLN A 51 10.37 -27.22 4.19
N VAL A 52 10.19 -27.03 2.88
CA VAL A 52 10.14 -25.69 2.27
C VAL A 52 8.71 -25.18 2.07
N LYS A 53 7.69 -25.99 2.39
CA LYS A 53 6.29 -25.61 2.25
C LYS A 53 5.78 -24.94 3.54
N PRO A 54 4.80 -24.03 3.44
CA PRO A 54 4.12 -23.50 4.63
C PRO A 54 3.51 -24.63 5.46
N PHE A 55 3.57 -24.52 6.77
CA PHE A 55 2.91 -25.48 7.65
C PHE A 55 1.39 -25.25 7.63
N LEU A 56 0.65 -26.18 7.02
CA LEU A 56 -0.81 -26.12 6.88
C LEU A 56 -1.55 -27.09 7.82
N SER A 57 -0.93 -27.48 8.94
CA SER A 57 -1.50 -28.44 9.90
C SER A 57 -1.96 -29.76 9.26
N GLY A 58 -1.22 -30.24 8.26
CA GLY A 58 -1.55 -31.47 7.53
C GLY A 58 -2.58 -31.31 6.41
N ASN A 59 -3.09 -30.10 6.15
CA ASN A 59 -3.96 -29.83 5.00
C ASN A 59 -3.14 -29.71 3.70
N PRO A 60 -3.68 -30.17 2.57
CA PRO A 60 -3.04 -29.95 1.27
C PRO A 60 -3.00 -28.45 0.95
N GLU A 61 -1.94 -28.02 0.27
CA GLU A 61 -1.85 -26.67 -0.27
C GLU A 61 -2.81 -26.55 -1.46
N TYR A 62 -3.79 -25.65 -1.34
CA TYR A 62 -4.66 -25.26 -2.46
C TYR A 62 -4.05 -24.11 -3.25
N ASP A 63 -4.71 -23.74 -4.35
CA ASP A 63 -4.40 -22.53 -5.10
C ASP A 63 -4.28 -21.32 -4.15
N LYS A 64 -3.23 -20.50 -4.33
CA LYS A 64 -2.89 -19.38 -3.42
C LYS A 64 -4.06 -18.43 -3.23
N GLU A 65 -4.90 -18.24 -4.26
CA GLU A 65 -6.09 -17.40 -4.18
C GLU A 65 -7.16 -17.92 -3.20
N LYS A 66 -7.17 -19.23 -2.94
CA LYS A 66 -8.09 -19.91 -2.02
C LYS A 66 -7.49 -20.11 -0.62
N MET A 67 -6.17 -19.98 -0.50
CA MET A 67 -5.43 -20.17 0.75
C MET A 67 -5.47 -18.96 1.68
N HIS A 68 -5.74 -17.75 1.15
CA HIS A 68 -5.76 -16.52 1.91
C HIS A 68 -7.18 -15.94 2.02
N ILE A 69 -7.50 -15.38 3.20
CA ILE A 69 -8.62 -14.47 3.33
C ILE A 69 -8.28 -13.22 2.50
N LYS A 70 -9.03 -12.97 1.44
CA LYS A 70 -8.80 -11.80 0.57
C LYS A 70 -8.93 -10.52 1.40
N GLY A 71 -8.11 -9.51 1.11
CA GLY A 71 -8.19 -8.21 1.80
C GLY A 71 -9.58 -7.56 1.71
N SER A 72 -10.34 -7.86 0.66
CA SER A 72 -11.76 -7.49 0.54
C SER A 72 -12.64 -8.01 1.68
N ASN A 73 -12.28 -9.15 2.27
CA ASN A 73 -13.04 -9.75 3.38
C ASN A 73 -12.84 -8.98 4.69
N ILE A 74 -11.73 -8.24 4.85
CA ILE A 74 -11.46 -7.44 6.05
C ILE A 74 -12.51 -6.33 6.21
N TYR A 75 -12.90 -5.70 5.11
CA TYR A 75 -13.89 -4.63 5.08
C TYR A 75 -15.27 -5.11 4.67
N TRP A 76 -15.51 -6.43 4.55
CA TRP A 76 -16.76 -6.95 4.02
C TRP A 76 -17.98 -6.43 4.79
N GLY A 77 -17.93 -6.41 6.13
CA GLY A 77 -19.02 -5.88 6.94
C GLY A 77 -19.31 -4.40 6.67
N PHE A 78 -18.28 -3.59 6.45
CA PHE A 78 -18.42 -2.18 6.08
C PHE A 78 -18.97 -2.01 4.66
N THR A 79 -18.42 -2.74 3.68
CA THR A 79 -18.85 -2.65 2.29
C THR A 79 -20.27 -3.19 2.09
N GLU A 80 -20.65 -4.25 2.80
CA GLU A 80 -21.99 -4.82 2.71
C GLU A 80 -23.03 -3.91 3.39
N SER A 81 -22.68 -3.31 4.54
CA SER A 81 -23.56 -2.34 5.23
C SER A 81 -23.83 -1.09 4.40
N LEU A 82 -22.87 -0.67 3.58
CA LEU A 82 -22.98 0.52 2.70
C LEU A 82 -23.21 0.16 1.23
N LYS A 83 -23.57 -1.09 0.93
CA LYS A 83 -23.69 -1.60 -0.43
C LYS A 83 -24.60 -0.76 -1.30
N TRP A 84 -25.75 -0.32 -0.77
CA TRP A 84 -26.66 0.56 -1.50
C TRP A 84 -26.01 1.89 -1.92
N ILE A 85 -25.16 2.48 -1.08
CA ILE A 85 -24.43 3.71 -1.41
C ILE A 85 -23.44 3.43 -2.53
N PHE A 86 -22.62 2.38 -2.38
CA PHE A 86 -21.63 2.00 -3.40
C PHE A 86 -22.29 1.64 -4.73
N ASP A 87 -23.38 0.88 -4.71
CA ASP A 87 -24.14 0.51 -5.91
C ASP A 87 -24.71 1.74 -6.62
N ASN A 88 -25.21 2.73 -5.86
CA ASN A 88 -25.72 3.96 -6.44
C ASN A 88 -24.61 4.84 -7.01
N LEU A 89 -23.47 4.95 -6.32
CA LEU A 89 -22.29 5.67 -6.83
C LEU A 89 -21.75 5.00 -8.09
N ASN A 90 -21.70 3.67 -8.13
CA ASN A 90 -21.29 2.91 -9.31
C ASN A 90 -22.23 3.16 -10.51
N LYS A 91 -23.55 3.23 -10.28
CA LYS A 91 -24.53 3.55 -11.34
C LYS A 91 -24.32 4.95 -11.94
N MET A 92 -23.77 5.90 -11.17
CA MET A 92 -23.45 7.24 -11.69
C MET A 92 -22.19 7.24 -12.60
N HIS A 93 -21.37 6.19 -12.56
CA HIS A 93 -20.16 6.05 -13.37
C HIS A 93 -20.43 5.17 -14.59
N THR A 94 -21.26 5.67 -15.51
CA THR A 94 -21.70 4.94 -16.70
C THR A 94 -20.59 4.70 -17.73
N GLY A 95 -19.49 5.44 -17.65
CA GLY A 95 -18.41 5.43 -18.64
C GLY A 95 -18.74 6.22 -19.92
N ASN A 96 -19.92 6.83 -20.02
CA ASN A 96 -20.31 7.67 -21.15
C ASN A 96 -19.85 9.12 -20.92
N THR A 97 -19.02 9.66 -21.80
CA THR A 97 -18.50 11.04 -21.73
C THR A 97 -19.60 12.10 -21.59
N SER A 98 -20.75 11.90 -22.25
CA SER A 98 -21.87 12.85 -22.16
C SER A 98 -22.42 12.99 -20.75
N ASP A 99 -22.45 11.91 -19.96
CA ASP A 99 -22.95 11.95 -18.58
C ASP A 99 -22.00 12.74 -17.66
N TYR A 100 -20.70 12.68 -17.90
CA TYR A 100 -19.71 13.51 -17.17
C TYR A 100 -19.82 14.99 -17.54
N ILE A 101 -20.06 15.31 -18.81
CA ILE A 101 -20.29 16.70 -19.25
C ILE A 101 -21.55 17.25 -18.57
N LEU A 102 -22.62 16.44 -18.47
CA LEU A 102 -23.83 16.81 -17.75
C LEU A 102 -23.55 17.11 -16.28
N TRP A 103 -22.87 16.21 -15.57
CA TRP A 103 -22.50 16.43 -14.16
C TRP A 103 -21.64 17.68 -13.97
N PHE A 104 -20.70 17.96 -14.88
CA PHE A 104 -19.89 19.16 -14.86
C PHE A 104 -20.73 20.44 -14.98
N VAL A 105 -21.67 20.48 -15.93
CA VAL A 105 -22.58 21.62 -16.10
C VAL A 105 -23.46 21.81 -14.86
N VAL A 106 -24.01 20.72 -14.30
CA VAL A 106 -24.81 20.78 -13.06
C VAL A 106 -24.03 21.38 -11.90
N ILE A 107 -22.78 20.95 -11.68
CA ILE A 107 -21.93 21.48 -10.61
C ILE A 107 -21.62 22.97 -10.85
N ILE A 108 -21.32 23.37 -12.08
CA ILE A 108 -21.11 24.79 -12.44
C ILE A 108 -22.37 25.62 -12.15
N SER A 109 -23.55 25.13 -12.54
CA SER A 109 -24.81 25.84 -12.26
C SER A 109 -25.04 25.99 -10.75
N ILE A 110 -24.79 24.95 -9.95
CA ILE A 110 -24.89 25.02 -8.48
C ILE A 110 -23.89 26.05 -7.93
N LEU A 111 -22.64 26.03 -8.41
CA LEU A 111 -21.63 27.00 -7.98
C LEU A 111 -22.03 28.44 -8.29
N PHE A 112 -22.58 28.71 -9.49
CA PHE A 112 -23.09 30.04 -9.81
C PHE A 112 -24.28 30.45 -8.95
N LEU A 113 -25.16 29.51 -8.59
CA LEU A 113 -26.26 29.80 -7.67
C LEU A 113 -25.77 30.07 -6.25
N VAL A 114 -24.74 29.38 -5.77
CA VAL A 114 -24.22 29.57 -4.41
C VAL A 114 -23.34 30.83 -4.32
N VAL A 115 -22.43 31.02 -5.28
CA VAL A 115 -21.49 32.16 -5.30
C VAL A 115 -22.15 33.42 -5.85
N GLY A 116 -23.06 33.30 -6.82
CA GLY A 116 -23.74 34.45 -7.42
C GLY A 116 -24.97 34.95 -6.67
N LEU A 117 -25.49 34.22 -5.66
CA LEU A 117 -26.48 34.75 -4.71
C LEU A 117 -25.84 35.46 -3.49
N ILE A 118 -24.54 35.31 -3.27
CA ILE A 118 -23.77 36.03 -2.24
C ILE A 118 -23.18 37.29 -2.87
#